data_AF-A0A3D2GAY2-F1
#
_entry.id   AF-A0A3D2GAY2-F1
#
_cell.length_a   1.000
_cell.length_b   1.000
_cell.length_c   1.000
_cell.angle_alpha   90.00
_cell.angle_beta   90.00
_cell.angle_gamma   90.00
#
_symmetry.space_group_name_H-M   'P 1'
#
loop_
_entity.id
_entity.type
_entity.pdbx_description
1 polymer ?
#
loop_
_entity_poly.entity_id
_entity_poly.type
_entity_poly.pdbx_seq_one_letter_code
_entity_poly.pdbx_strand_id
1 'polypeptide(L)'
;MDKKALYNLTYGVFMLSTKVNAKENGCIINTCMQVANDPVRIAISVLNVNYTCELLKQSGVFALSLLDQECSFETIKHFGFQSGRNVDKFDGIPAPRDCNDVPYMGWHSCAVISGKVVEQHDLGTHTLFIAEVVDAKLLNTNAPLTYADYQNHVKPQPEAVKKDKKIIGWRCKICNYVYEGSELPKDFICPLCGHGVDDFEPIYE
;
A
#
# COMPACT_ATOMS: atom_id res chain seq x y z
N MET A 1 -10.41 6.77 -20.98
CA MET A 1 -9.10 6.17 -20.69
C MET A 1 -9.31 5.00 -19.74
N ASP A 2 -8.78 3.82 -20.06
CA ASP A 2 -8.77 2.71 -19.11
C ASP A 2 -7.72 2.98 -18.03
N LYS A 3 -8.18 3.22 -16.80
CA LYS A 3 -7.29 3.53 -15.67
C LYS A 3 -6.46 2.33 -15.22
N LYS A 4 -6.86 1.10 -15.55
CA LYS A 4 -6.14 -0.12 -15.17
C LYS A 4 -4.76 -0.19 -15.82
N ALA A 5 -4.57 0.45 -16.97
CA ALA A 5 -3.27 0.54 -17.63
C ALA A 5 -2.20 1.17 -16.72
N LEU A 6 -2.57 2.13 -15.86
CA LEU A 6 -1.65 2.79 -14.93
C LEU A 6 -1.22 1.89 -13.77
N TYR A 7 -1.97 0.82 -13.47
CA TYR A 7 -1.62 -0.12 -12.41
C TYR A 7 -0.42 -1.02 -12.78
N ASN A 8 -0.05 -1.07 -14.06
CA ASN A 8 1.14 -1.77 -14.53
C ASN A 8 2.43 -0.95 -14.40
N LEU A 9 2.36 0.30 -13.95
CA LEU A 9 3.56 1.06 -13.60
C LEU A 9 4.16 0.47 -12.33
N THR A 10 5.43 0.07 -12.40
CA THR A 10 6.16 -0.49 -11.27
C THR A 10 6.70 0.60 -10.36
N TYR A 11 6.55 0.39 -9.06
CA TYR A 11 7.03 1.31 -8.03
C TYR A 11 7.65 0.52 -6.88
N GLY A 12 8.59 1.16 -6.18
CA GLY A 12 8.97 0.74 -4.83
C GLY A 12 7.98 1.28 -3.79
N VAL A 13 8.26 1.01 -2.52
CA VAL A 13 7.62 1.65 -1.38
C VAL A 13 8.71 2.26 -0.51
N PHE A 14 8.52 3.52 -0.14
CA PHE A 14 9.53 4.32 0.55
C PHE A 14 8.91 5.05 1.74
N MET A 15 9.71 5.26 2.79
CA MET A 15 9.40 6.23 3.83
C MET A 15 10.23 7.49 3.57
N LEU A 16 9.54 8.57 3.20
CA LEU A 16 10.14 9.89 3.04
C LEU A 16 10.00 10.67 4.33
N SER A 17 11.11 11.11 4.91
CA SER A 17 11.15 11.96 6.09
C SER A 17 11.86 13.28 5.83
N THR A 18 11.51 14.29 6.62
CA THR A 18 12.11 15.61 6.56
C THR A 18 12.00 16.29 7.93
N LYS A 19 12.69 17.41 8.09
CA LYS A 19 12.62 18.24 9.29
C LYS A 19 12.64 19.73 8.97
N VAL A 20 11.95 20.51 9.80
CA VAL A 20 12.11 21.96 9.88
C VAL A 20 12.32 22.32 11.35
N ASN A 21 13.49 22.85 11.68
CA ASN A 21 13.91 23.08 13.07
C ASN A 21 13.81 21.78 13.89
N ALA A 22 13.06 21.78 15.00
CA ALA A 22 12.80 20.63 15.84
C ALA A 22 11.60 19.77 15.39
N LYS A 23 10.86 20.19 14.34
CA LYS A 23 9.71 19.43 13.85
C LYS A 23 10.16 18.40 12.81
N GLU A 24 9.93 17.14 13.13
CA GLU A 24 10.25 15.99 12.29
C GLU A 24 8.97 15.32 11.81
N ASN A 25 8.95 14.85 10.58
CA ASN A 25 7.80 14.12 10.07
C ASN A 25 8.16 13.21 8.90
N GLY A 26 7.36 12.17 8.69
CA GLY A 26 7.51 11.24 7.60
C GLY A 26 6.18 10.84 6.97
N CYS A 27 6.23 10.39 5.71
CA CYS A 27 5.10 9.75 5.04
C CYS A 27 5.56 8.62 4.14
N ILE A 28 4.66 7.67 3.89
CA ILE A 28 4.88 6.61 2.89
C ILE A 28 4.60 7.17 1.49
N ILE A 29 5.52 6.95 0.57
CA ILE A 29 5.37 7.26 -0.86
C ILE A 29 5.75 6.05 -1.70
N ASN A 30 5.26 5.97 -2.92
CA ASN A 30 5.68 4.98 -3.91
C ASN A 30 6.36 5.62 -5.14
N THR A 31 6.20 6.93 -5.33
CA THR A 31 6.64 7.61 -6.54
C THR A 31 8.04 8.19 -6.33
N CYS A 32 9.05 7.40 -6.65
CA CYS A 32 10.45 7.79 -6.69
C CYS A 32 11.16 7.11 -7.87
N MET A 33 12.05 7.83 -8.56
CA MET A 33 12.93 7.28 -9.58
C MET A 33 14.22 8.08 -9.71
N GLN A 34 15.32 7.44 -10.11
CA GLN A 34 16.52 8.16 -10.53
C GLN A 34 16.27 8.82 -11.90
N VAL A 35 16.69 10.07 -12.04
CA VAL A 35 16.48 10.88 -13.26
C VAL A 35 17.76 11.44 -13.86
N ALA A 36 18.87 11.43 -13.12
CA ALA A 36 20.20 11.77 -13.64
C ALA A 36 21.30 11.02 -12.89
N ASN A 37 22.47 10.88 -13.52
CA ASN A 37 23.64 10.20 -12.95
C ASN A 37 24.81 11.14 -12.62
N ASP A 38 24.92 12.31 -13.27
CA ASP A 38 25.98 13.28 -13.00
C ASP A 38 25.43 14.73 -13.09
N PRO A 39 25.13 15.38 -11.94
CA PRO A 39 25.10 14.81 -10.59
C PRO A 39 23.97 13.77 -10.46
N VAL A 40 24.07 12.86 -9.48
CA VAL A 40 23.02 11.87 -9.20
C VAL A 40 21.77 12.60 -8.72
N ARG A 41 20.66 12.43 -9.46
CA ARG A 41 19.37 13.05 -9.10
C ARG A 41 18.26 12.04 -9.07
N ILE A 42 17.34 12.24 -8.14
CA ILE A 42 16.08 11.51 -8.04
C ILE A 42 14.89 12.48 -8.16
N ALA A 43 13.78 11.96 -8.65
CA ALA A 43 12.50 12.62 -8.66
C ALA A 43 11.56 11.93 -7.66
N ILE A 44 10.94 12.70 -6.77
CA ILE A 44 9.93 12.23 -5.81
C ILE A 44 8.65 13.06 -5.95
N SER A 45 7.50 12.39 -5.99
CA SER A 45 6.20 13.07 -6.05
C SER A 45 5.46 12.89 -4.73
N VAL A 46 5.08 14.00 -4.10
CA VAL A 46 4.46 14.00 -2.76
C VAL A 46 3.14 14.74 -2.80
N LEU A 47 2.10 14.11 -2.24
CA LEU A 47 0.77 14.66 -2.17
C LEU A 47 0.76 15.99 -1.38
N ASN A 48 0.17 17.04 -1.95
CA ASN A 48 0.22 18.40 -1.39
C ASN A 48 -0.43 18.50 0.01
N VAL A 49 -1.42 17.66 0.30
CA VAL A 49 -2.08 17.65 1.63
C VAL A 49 -1.21 17.02 2.72
N ASN A 50 -0.17 16.25 2.37
CA ASN A 50 0.70 15.62 3.36
C ASN A 50 1.53 16.69 4.08
N TYR A 51 1.59 16.60 5.40
CA TYR A 51 2.42 17.51 6.19
C TYR A 51 3.91 17.41 5.83
N THR A 52 4.36 16.21 5.45
CA THR A 52 5.72 15.99 4.94
C THR A 52 6.01 16.83 3.68
N CYS A 53 5.02 17.01 2.78
CA CYS A 53 5.18 17.84 1.59
C CYS A 53 5.37 19.31 1.98
N GLU A 54 4.55 19.82 2.91
CA GLU A 54 4.69 21.18 3.43
C GLU A 54 6.05 21.42 4.08
N LEU A 55 6.52 20.50 4.92
CA LEU A 55 7.83 20.61 5.55
C LEU A 55 8.97 20.48 4.53
N LEU A 56 8.85 19.59 3.54
CA LEU A 56 9.87 19.41 2.51
C LEU A 56 10.02 20.65 1.62
N LYS A 57 8.92 21.33 1.30
CA LYS A 57 8.94 22.62 0.59
C LYS A 57 9.76 23.68 1.35
N GLN A 58 9.74 23.65 2.68
CA GLN A 58 10.45 24.60 3.54
C GLN A 58 11.90 24.18 3.79
N SER A 59 12.15 22.91 4.09
CA SER A 59 13.46 22.40 4.48
C SER A 59 14.41 22.21 3.30
N GLY A 60 13.87 21.78 2.16
CA GLY A 60 14.65 21.36 1.00
C GLY A 60 15.56 20.15 1.25
N VAL A 61 15.46 19.47 2.40
CA VAL A 61 16.29 18.30 2.74
C VAL A 61 15.42 17.14 3.20
N PHE A 62 15.82 15.92 2.89
CA PHE A 62 15.09 14.73 3.27
C PHE A 62 16.00 13.50 3.39
N ALA A 63 15.47 12.49 4.07
CA ALA A 63 15.95 11.13 3.99
C ALA A 63 14.85 10.24 3.39
N LEU A 64 15.23 9.34 2.50
CA LEU A 64 14.35 8.40 1.81
C LEU A 64 14.78 6.98 2.16
N SER A 65 14.05 6.34 3.06
CA SER A 65 14.23 4.93 3.38
C SER A 65 13.55 4.05 2.33
N LEU A 66 14.31 3.18 1.68
CA LEU A 66 13.83 2.17 0.75
C LEU A 66 13.35 0.97 1.58
N LEU A 67 12.03 0.80 1.68
CA LEU A 67 11.45 -0.27 2.51
C LEU A 67 11.78 -1.63 1.90
N ASP A 68 11.98 -2.63 2.75
CA ASP A 68 12.27 -4.00 2.33
C ASP A 68 11.09 -4.95 2.58
N GLN A 69 11.21 -6.19 2.10
CA GLN A 69 10.17 -7.20 2.22
C GLN A 69 9.80 -7.58 3.67
N GLU A 70 10.59 -7.19 4.67
CA GLU A 70 10.25 -7.41 6.09
C GLU A 70 9.34 -6.29 6.65
N CYS A 71 9.06 -5.24 5.86
CA CYS A 71 8.23 -4.14 6.31
C CYS A 71 6.79 -4.56 6.61
N SER A 72 6.38 -4.34 7.86
CA SER A 72 5.04 -4.67 8.34
C SER A 72 3.98 -3.66 7.93
N PHE A 73 2.74 -4.12 7.80
CA PHE A 73 1.60 -3.24 7.57
C PHE A 73 1.45 -2.18 8.67
N GLU A 74 1.71 -2.53 9.94
CA GLU A 74 1.64 -1.57 11.05
C GLU A 74 2.67 -0.43 10.90
N THR A 75 3.85 -0.72 10.36
CA THR A 75 4.84 0.32 10.01
C THR A 75 4.28 1.28 8.96
N ILE A 76 3.71 0.72 7.87
CA ILE A 76 3.11 1.51 6.79
C ILE A 76 1.91 2.31 7.31
N LYS A 77 1.08 1.73 8.17
CA LYS A 77 -0.09 2.36 8.77
C LYS A 77 0.33 3.55 9.65
N HIS A 78 1.32 3.37 10.52
CA HIS A 78 1.83 4.44 11.38
C HIS A 78 2.36 5.63 10.57
N PHE A 79 3.12 5.41 9.50
CA PHE A 79 3.68 6.51 8.73
C PHE A 79 2.76 7.01 7.60
N GLY A 80 1.85 6.18 7.09
CA GLY A 80 1.05 6.45 5.89
C GLY A 80 -0.42 6.78 6.10
N PHE A 81 -1.01 6.42 7.25
CA PHE A 81 -2.47 6.51 7.48
C PHE A 81 -2.87 7.57 8.51
N GLN A 82 -1.91 8.40 8.94
CA GLN A 82 -2.13 9.51 9.85
C GLN A 82 -1.33 10.75 9.44
N SER A 83 -1.80 11.91 9.86
CA SER A 83 -1.19 13.20 9.56
C SER A 83 -0.23 13.62 10.67
N GLY A 84 0.99 14.00 10.29
CA GLY A 84 1.99 14.55 11.22
C GLY A 84 1.61 15.91 11.82
N ARG A 85 0.49 16.52 11.38
CA ARG A 85 -0.06 17.71 12.04
C ARG A 85 -0.72 17.38 13.38
N ASN A 86 -1.18 16.13 13.54
CA ASN A 86 -1.99 15.69 14.67
C ASN A 86 -1.25 14.69 15.57
N VAL A 87 -0.20 14.06 15.05
CA VAL A 87 0.54 12.99 15.73
C VAL A 87 2.02 13.22 15.48
N ASP A 88 2.82 13.17 16.54
CA ASP A 88 4.27 13.06 16.40
C ASP A 88 4.60 11.60 16.03
N LYS A 89 4.99 11.39 14.78
CA LYS A 89 5.24 10.05 14.25
C LYS A 89 6.58 9.46 14.71
N PHE A 90 7.47 10.29 15.25
CA PHE A 90 8.78 9.87 15.73
C PHE A 90 8.88 9.84 17.25
N ASP A 91 7.84 10.28 17.98
CA ASP A 91 7.80 10.21 19.44
C ASP A 91 8.02 8.76 19.93
N GLY A 92 8.95 8.61 20.87
CA GLY A 92 9.38 7.31 21.41
C GLY A 92 10.12 6.39 20.42
N ILE A 93 10.42 6.84 19.19
CA ILE A 93 11.13 6.05 18.19
C ILE A 93 12.59 6.50 18.10
N PRO A 94 13.56 5.66 18.48
CA PRO A 94 14.98 6.01 18.40
C PRO A 94 15.51 5.90 16.95
N ALA A 95 15.02 6.78 16.07
CA ALA A 95 15.38 6.78 14.67
C ALA A 95 16.83 7.27 14.45
N PRO A 96 17.64 6.55 13.65
CA PRO A 96 18.94 7.06 13.22
C PRO A 96 18.77 8.31 12.34
N ARG A 97 19.85 9.08 12.18
CA ARG A 97 19.86 10.35 11.46
C ARG A 97 20.82 10.35 10.29
N ASP A 98 20.44 11.03 9.22
CA ASP A 98 21.26 11.18 8.03
C ASP A 98 22.30 12.30 8.18
N CYS A 99 23.02 12.61 7.10
CA CYS A 99 24.01 13.70 7.07
C CYS A 99 23.40 15.12 7.18
N ASN A 100 22.08 15.26 7.05
CA ASN A 100 21.33 16.50 7.21
C ASN A 100 20.58 16.57 8.55
N ASP A 101 20.88 15.64 9.48
CA ASP A 101 20.20 15.51 10.77
C ASP A 101 18.70 15.19 10.64
N VAL A 102 18.25 14.65 9.49
CA VAL A 102 16.88 14.16 9.24
C VAL A 102 16.77 12.72 9.79
N PRO A 103 15.74 12.41 10.60
CA PRO A 103 15.52 11.04 11.05
C PRO A 103 15.11 10.14 9.88
N TYR A 104 15.59 8.90 9.84
CA TYR A 104 15.18 7.93 8.82
C TYR A 104 14.80 6.58 9.44
N MET A 105 14.08 5.78 8.67
CA MET A 105 13.71 4.42 9.08
C MET A 105 14.91 3.50 8.86
N GLY A 106 15.64 3.20 9.93
CA GLY A 106 16.80 2.28 9.90
C GLY A 106 16.42 0.80 10.02
N TRP A 107 15.14 0.50 10.25
CA TRP A 107 14.55 -0.83 10.32
C TRP A 107 13.62 -1.04 9.11
N HIS A 108 13.30 -2.30 8.77
CA HIS A 108 12.38 -2.62 7.66
C HIS A 108 12.72 -1.89 6.34
N SER A 109 13.99 -1.60 6.12
CA SER A 109 14.50 -0.81 5.02
C SER A 109 15.85 -1.34 4.59
N CYS A 110 16.04 -1.57 3.30
CA CYS A 110 17.30 -2.11 2.76
C CYS A 110 18.34 -1.02 2.50
N ALA A 111 17.91 0.23 2.28
CA ALA A 111 18.80 1.37 2.05
C ALA A 111 18.17 2.69 2.51
N VAL A 112 18.99 3.71 2.68
CA VAL A 112 18.58 5.11 2.85
C VAL A 112 19.32 6.00 1.87
N ILE A 113 18.60 6.95 1.29
CA ILE A 113 19.15 8.01 0.42
C ILE A 113 18.89 9.36 1.09
N SER A 114 19.94 10.16 1.24
CA SER A 114 19.87 11.53 1.74
C SER A 114 19.88 12.48 0.55
N GLY A 115 18.96 13.45 0.52
CA GLY A 115 18.81 14.31 -0.64
C GLY A 115 18.53 15.76 -0.33
N LYS A 116 18.93 16.63 -1.26
CA LYS A 116 18.64 18.06 -1.25
C LYS A 116 17.83 18.43 -2.48
N VAL A 117 16.67 19.04 -2.28
CA VAL A 117 15.79 19.52 -3.34
C VAL A 117 16.48 20.64 -4.10
N VAL A 118 16.52 20.50 -5.43
CA VAL A 118 17.07 21.48 -6.36
C VAL A 118 15.98 22.14 -7.22
N GLU A 119 14.87 21.43 -7.47
CA GLU A 119 13.71 21.96 -8.19
C GLU A 119 12.39 21.43 -7.61
N GLN A 120 11.33 22.22 -7.76
CA GLN A 120 9.98 21.86 -7.32
C GLN A 120 8.99 22.28 -8.41
N HIS A 121 8.08 21.37 -8.77
CA HIS A 121 7.08 21.58 -9.81
C HIS A 121 5.70 21.18 -9.29
N ASP A 122 4.73 22.09 -9.32
CA ASP A 122 3.35 21.80 -8.93
C ASP A 122 2.65 21.03 -10.05
N LEU A 123 2.12 19.85 -9.72
CA LEU A 123 1.35 18.98 -10.60
C LEU A 123 -0.16 18.99 -10.26
N GLY A 124 -0.61 19.98 -9.49
CA GLY A 124 -1.98 20.15 -9.02
C GLY A 124 -2.20 19.45 -7.68
N THR A 125 -2.36 18.13 -7.68
CA THR A 125 -2.59 17.38 -6.43
C THR A 125 -1.29 17.03 -5.69
N HIS A 126 -0.18 16.97 -6.42
CA HIS A 126 1.14 16.62 -5.90
C HIS A 126 2.13 17.72 -6.26
N THR A 127 3.21 17.82 -5.48
CA THR A 127 4.42 18.52 -5.90
C THR A 127 5.47 17.47 -6.28
N LEU A 128 6.06 17.63 -7.46
CA LEU A 128 7.25 16.90 -7.88
C LEU A 128 8.48 17.63 -7.39
N PHE A 129 9.38 16.93 -6.70
CA PHE A 129 10.67 17.44 -6.29
C PHE A 129 11.75 16.73 -7.09
N ILE A 130 12.64 17.49 -7.72
CA ILE A 130 13.92 16.98 -8.22
C ILE A 130 14.96 17.27 -7.15
N ALA A 131 15.71 16.25 -6.77
CA ALA A 131 16.68 16.33 -5.69
C ALA A 131 18.03 15.74 -6.11
N GLU A 132 19.10 16.40 -5.68
CA GLU A 132 20.44 15.86 -5.73
C GLU A 132 20.66 14.89 -4.56
N VAL A 133 21.25 13.73 -4.83
CA VAL A 133 21.62 12.75 -3.81
C VAL A 133 22.95 13.17 -3.19
N VAL A 134 22.95 13.41 -1.88
CA VAL A 134 24.14 13.88 -1.13
C VAL A 134 24.81 12.78 -0.32
N ASP A 135 24.08 11.70 0.00
CA ASP A 135 24.61 10.49 0.64
C ASP A 135 23.66 9.31 0.38
N ALA A 136 24.18 8.08 0.42
CA ALA A 136 23.38 6.87 0.30
C ALA A 136 24.05 5.72 1.07
N LYS A 137 23.26 4.94 1.82
CA LYS A 137 23.75 3.83 2.64
C LYS A 137 22.93 2.59 2.41
N LEU A 138 23.61 1.47 2.17
CA LEU A 138 23.02 0.14 2.26
C LEU A 138 22.91 -0.23 3.75
N LEU A 139 21.71 -0.64 4.19
CA LEU A 139 21.42 -1.00 5.57
C LEU A 139 21.47 -2.52 5.77
N ASN A 140 21.01 -3.29 4.77
CA ASN A 140 21.01 -4.75 4.78
C ASN A 140 20.95 -5.29 3.33
N THR A 141 20.84 -6.61 3.15
CA THR A 141 20.75 -7.27 1.85
C THR A 141 19.34 -7.78 1.50
N ASN A 142 18.31 -7.39 2.26
CA ASN A 142 16.93 -7.77 1.99
C ASN A 142 16.47 -7.16 0.66
N ALA A 143 15.57 -7.87 -0.03
CA ALA A 143 14.98 -7.35 -1.25
C ALA A 143 14.08 -6.14 -0.97
N PRO A 144 14.07 -5.11 -1.84
CA PRO A 144 13.19 -3.96 -1.68
C PRO A 144 11.71 -4.37 -1.82
N LEU A 145 10.84 -3.68 -1.08
CA LEU A 145 9.39 -3.85 -1.18
C LEU A 145 8.87 -3.13 -2.42
N THR A 146 8.28 -3.88 -3.35
CA THR A 146 7.56 -3.27 -4.48
C THR A 146 6.13 -2.90 -4.08
N TYR A 147 5.53 -1.95 -4.80
CA TYR A 147 4.13 -1.60 -4.59
C TYR A 147 3.18 -2.76 -4.91
N ALA A 148 3.57 -3.63 -5.85
CA ALA A 148 2.83 -4.86 -6.15
C ALA A 148 2.88 -5.83 -4.96
N ASP A 149 4.06 -6.04 -4.36
CA ASP A 149 4.21 -6.87 -3.15
C ASP A 149 3.40 -6.29 -1.99
N TYR A 150 3.42 -4.97 -1.81
CA TYR A 150 2.60 -4.30 -0.81
C TYR A 150 1.10 -4.61 -1.00
N GLN A 151 0.56 -4.47 -2.21
CA GLN A 151 -0.86 -4.73 -2.48
C GLN A 151 -1.25 -6.19 -2.30
N ASN A 152 -0.35 -7.12 -2.60
CA ASN A 152 -0.65 -8.55 -2.61
C ASN A 152 -0.39 -9.24 -1.27
N HIS A 153 0.64 -8.83 -0.54
CA HIS A 153 1.18 -9.59 0.60
C HIS A 153 1.21 -8.82 1.92
N VAL A 154 1.31 -7.48 1.88
CA VAL A 154 1.46 -6.67 3.10
C VAL A 154 0.14 -6.04 3.52
N LYS A 155 -0.60 -5.46 2.56
CA LYS A 155 -1.88 -4.82 2.84
C LYS A 155 -2.93 -5.89 3.18
N PRO A 156 -3.63 -5.78 4.33
CA PRO A 156 -4.74 -6.67 4.65
C PRO A 156 -5.75 -6.66 3.51
N GLN A 157 -6.01 -7.83 2.94
CA GLN A 157 -7.09 -7.97 1.98
C GLN A 157 -8.41 -7.78 2.74
N PRO A 158 -9.38 -7.04 2.17
CA PRO A 158 -10.72 -7.07 2.72
C PRO A 158 -11.13 -8.53 2.80
N GLU A 159 -11.60 -8.97 3.97
CA GLU A 159 -12.25 -10.28 4.06
C GLU A 159 -13.26 -10.33 2.92
N ALA A 160 -13.17 -11.37 2.09
CA ALA A 160 -14.19 -11.60 1.08
C ALA A 160 -15.51 -11.58 1.84
N VAL A 161 -16.31 -10.52 1.64
CA VAL A 161 -17.68 -10.47 2.14
C VAL A 161 -18.29 -11.74 1.59
N LYS A 162 -18.49 -12.73 2.47
CA LYS A 162 -19.34 -13.87 2.15
C LYS A 162 -20.66 -13.21 1.84
N LYS A 163 -20.94 -12.97 0.56
CA LYS A 163 -22.29 -12.71 0.12
C LYS A 163 -23.01 -13.97 0.56
N ASP A 164 -23.82 -13.87 1.61
CA ASP A 164 -24.78 -14.90 1.97
C ASP A 164 -25.70 -15.05 0.76
N LYS A 165 -25.28 -15.87 -0.20
CA LYS A 165 -26.08 -16.13 -1.38
C LYS A 165 -27.29 -16.89 -0.87
N LYS A 166 -28.46 -16.28 -1.03
CA LYS A 166 -29.71 -16.94 -0.65
C LYS A 166 -29.92 -18.13 -1.57
N ILE A 167 -30.30 -19.26 -0.97
CA ILE A 167 -30.77 -20.42 -1.73
C ILE A 167 -32.12 -20.03 -2.32
N ILE A 168 -32.22 -20.05 -3.65
CA ILE A 168 -33.45 -19.73 -4.40
C ILE A 168 -34.14 -20.98 -4.94
N GLY A 169 -33.50 -22.14 -4.85
CA GLY A 169 -34.04 -23.41 -5.30
C GLY A 169 -33.10 -24.57 -5.02
N TRP A 170 -33.52 -25.78 -5.41
CA TRP A 170 -32.74 -27.01 -5.29
C TRP A 170 -32.82 -27.79 -6.60
N ARG A 171 -31.68 -28.28 -7.09
CA ARG A 171 -31.60 -29.08 -8.31
C ARG A 171 -31.33 -30.54 -7.97
N CYS A 172 -32.11 -31.45 -8.54
CA CYS A 172 -31.81 -32.89 -8.48
C CYS A 172 -30.58 -33.20 -9.34
N LYS A 173 -29.54 -33.78 -8.74
CA LYS A 173 -28.29 -34.18 -9.42
C LYS A 173 -28.49 -35.31 -10.45
N ILE A 174 -29.59 -36.07 -10.34
CA ILE A 174 -29.85 -37.25 -11.18
C ILE A 174 -30.55 -36.87 -12.49
N CYS A 175 -31.59 -36.04 -12.42
CA CYS A 175 -32.44 -35.73 -13.58
C CYS A 175 -32.62 -34.23 -13.85
N ASN A 176 -31.92 -33.37 -13.11
CA ASN A 176 -31.98 -31.91 -13.21
C ASN A 176 -33.35 -31.28 -12.92
N TYR A 177 -34.26 -31.98 -12.26
CA TYR A 177 -35.50 -31.37 -11.74
C TYR A 177 -35.16 -30.22 -10.79
N VAL A 178 -35.85 -29.08 -10.91
CA VAL A 178 -35.66 -27.92 -10.04
C VAL A 178 -36.87 -27.76 -9.12
N TYR A 179 -36.61 -27.77 -7.83
CA TYR A 179 -37.54 -27.36 -6.79
C TYR A 179 -37.33 -25.88 -6.50
N GLU A 180 -38.36 -25.06 -6.73
CA GLU A 180 -38.33 -23.62 -6.49
C GLU A 180 -38.72 -23.33 -5.03
N GLY A 181 -37.71 -23.08 -4.20
CA GLY A 181 -37.89 -22.84 -2.77
C GLY A 181 -36.54 -22.81 -2.06
N SER A 182 -36.42 -21.94 -1.06
CA SER A 182 -35.18 -21.81 -0.27
C SER A 182 -34.89 -23.02 0.61
N GLU A 183 -35.94 -23.74 1.02
CA GLU A 183 -35.86 -24.92 1.90
C GLU A 183 -36.48 -26.13 1.22
N LEU A 184 -35.70 -27.21 1.08
CA LEU A 184 -36.18 -28.49 0.56
C LEU A 184 -36.75 -29.32 1.72
N PRO A 185 -38.02 -29.76 1.67
CA PRO A 185 -38.60 -30.64 2.69
C PRO A 185 -37.78 -31.93 2.86
N LYS A 186 -37.55 -32.38 4.10
CA LYS A 186 -36.68 -33.54 4.40
C LYS A 186 -37.15 -34.86 3.80
N ASP A 187 -38.43 -34.96 3.52
CA ASP A 187 -39.12 -36.10 2.93
C ASP A 187 -39.43 -35.90 1.44
N PHE A 188 -38.89 -34.85 0.81
CA PHE A 188 -39.11 -34.57 -0.60
C PHE A 188 -38.52 -35.68 -1.48
N ILE A 189 -39.34 -36.16 -2.41
CA ILE A 189 -38.98 -37.14 -3.42
C ILE A 189 -39.08 -36.47 -4.79
N CYS A 190 -38.01 -36.54 -5.58
CA CYS A 190 -37.99 -35.99 -6.92
C CYS A 190 -39.14 -36.58 -7.77
N PRO A 191 -40.03 -35.76 -8.35
CA PRO A 191 -41.18 -36.25 -9.09
C PRO A 191 -40.80 -36.89 -10.44
N LEU A 192 -39.58 -36.65 -10.93
CA LEU A 192 -39.12 -37.19 -12.21
C LEU A 192 -38.35 -38.52 -12.09
N CYS A 193 -37.51 -38.66 -11.05
CA CYS A 193 -36.66 -39.85 -10.90
C CYS A 193 -36.89 -40.66 -9.63
N GLY A 194 -37.69 -40.18 -8.67
CA GLY A 194 -37.99 -40.91 -7.44
C GLY A 194 -36.88 -40.90 -6.38
N HIS A 195 -35.79 -40.16 -6.59
CA HIS A 195 -34.71 -40.02 -5.60
C HIS A 195 -35.05 -39.01 -4.49
N GLY A 196 -34.56 -39.27 -3.28
CA GLY A 196 -34.78 -38.43 -2.10
C GLY A 196 -33.88 -37.19 -2.05
N VAL A 197 -34.00 -36.44 -0.95
CA VAL A 197 -33.32 -35.16 -0.70
C VAL A 197 -31.79 -35.21 -0.80
N ASP A 198 -31.15 -36.35 -0.50
CA ASP A 198 -29.70 -36.52 -0.56
C ASP A 198 -29.14 -36.31 -1.98
N ASP A 199 -30.00 -36.44 -2.98
CA ASP A 199 -29.68 -36.26 -4.39
C ASP A 199 -30.00 -34.85 -4.91
N PHE A 200 -30.24 -33.87 -4.03
CA PHE A 200 -30.41 -32.46 -4.39
C PHE A 200 -29.21 -31.60 -4.00
N GLU A 201 -29.00 -30.53 -4.76
CA GLU A 201 -28.01 -29.49 -4.47
C GLU A 201 -28.65 -28.09 -4.53
N PRO A 202 -28.22 -27.13 -3.69
CA PRO A 202 -28.81 -25.81 -3.65
C PRO A 202 -28.44 -24.96 -4.88
N ILE A 203 -29.41 -24.19 -5.35
CA ILE A 203 -29.25 -23.13 -6.36
C ILE A 203 -29.23 -21.81 -5.61
N TYR A 204 -28.21 -21.00 -5.88
CA TYR A 204 -27.98 -19.72 -5.24
C TYR A 204 -28.33 -18.55 -6.19
N GLU A 205 -28.71 -17.41 -5.61
CA GLU A 205 -28.78 -16.11 -6.32
C GLU A 205 -27.43 -15.67 -6.93
#